data_AF-V5IHL9-F1
#
_entry.id   AF-V5IHL9-F1
#
_cell.length_a   1.000
_cell.length_b   1.000
_cell.length_c   1.000
_cell.angle_alpha   90.00
_cell.angle_beta   90.00
_cell.angle_gamma   90.00
#
_symmetry.space_group_name_H-M   'P 1'
#
loop_
_entity.id
_entity.type
_entity.pdbx_description
1 polymer ?
#
loop_
_entity_poly.entity_id
_entity_poly.type
_entity_poly.pdbx_seq_one_letter_code
_entity_poly.pdbx_strand_id
1 'polypeptide(L)'
;MWKTKAADKPALRTYISHKEIRKEHFFNNTLGNCLLFETRSGTLKMKRWWVKCGKDDANVMCACSGEEEEIVEHLVLLCKMLQLHQPS
;
A
#
# COMPACT_ATOMS: atom_id res chain seq x y z
N MET A 1 13.03 6.60 12.82
CA MET A 1 12.88 5.13 12.92
C MET A 1 11.61 4.80 13.71
N TRP A 2 10.81 3.80 13.30
CA TRP A 2 9.49 3.53 13.92
C TRP A 2 9.60 3.06 15.39
N LYS A 3 10.62 2.25 15.70
CA LYS A 3 10.88 1.76 17.07
C LYS A 3 11.12 2.91 18.05
N THR A 4 11.81 3.97 17.63
CA THR A 4 12.07 5.16 18.47
C THR A 4 10.76 5.86 18.84
N LYS A 5 9.90 6.15 17.85
CA LYS A 5 8.59 6.77 18.09
C LYS A 5 7.63 5.88 18.89
N ALA A 6 7.78 4.56 18.77
CA ALA A 6 6.99 3.61 19.53
C ALA A 6 7.50 3.49 20.99
N ALA A 7 8.80 3.63 21.22
CA ALA A 7 9.42 3.55 22.55
C ALA A 7 8.93 4.67 23.49
N ASP A 8 8.55 5.81 22.93
CA ASP A 8 7.94 6.94 23.66
C ASP A 8 6.56 6.59 24.26
N LYS A 9 5.96 5.45 23.87
CA LYS A 9 4.63 5.01 24.31
C LYS A 9 4.75 3.78 25.23
N PRO A 10 4.48 3.92 26.54
CA PRO A 10 4.59 2.81 27.49
C PRO A 10 3.78 1.58 27.09
N ALA A 11 2.58 1.80 26.54
CA ALA A 11 1.68 0.73 26.07
C ALA A 11 2.27 -0.14 24.94
N LEU A 12 3.30 0.32 24.24
CA LEU A 12 3.92 -0.40 23.12
C LEU A 12 5.21 -1.14 23.50
N ARG A 13 5.67 -1.09 24.75
CA ARG A 13 6.94 -1.72 25.17
C ARG A 13 7.01 -3.21 24.82
N THR A 14 5.97 -3.97 25.18
CA THR A 14 5.87 -5.41 24.88
C THR A 14 5.78 -5.68 23.38
N TYR A 15 5.13 -4.80 22.62
CA TYR A 15 5.04 -4.95 21.16
C TYR A 15 6.42 -4.77 20.52
N ILE A 16 7.16 -3.72 20.89
CA ILE A 16 8.47 -3.40 20.30
C ILE A 16 9.52 -4.47 20.63
N SER A 17 9.45 -5.10 21.81
CA SER A 17 10.38 -6.16 22.19
C SER A 17 10.22 -7.43 21.36
N HIS A 18 9.03 -7.67 20.79
CA HIS A 18 8.73 -8.89 20.03
C HIS A 18 8.48 -8.65 18.53
N LYS A 19 8.36 -7.39 18.10
CA LYS A 19 8.07 -7.06 16.70
C LYS A 19 9.25 -6.42 16.00
N GLU A 20 9.59 -7.01 14.87
CA GLU A 20 10.51 -6.47 13.90
C GLU A 20 9.74 -6.10 12.63
N ILE A 21 9.47 -4.81 12.45
CA ILE A 21 8.99 -4.27 11.18
C ILE A 21 10.23 -3.94 10.36
N ARG A 22 10.51 -4.82 9.40
CA ARG A 22 11.56 -4.67 8.40
C ARG A 22 10.92 -4.64 7.01
N LYS A 23 11.58 -3.96 6.07
CA LYS A 23 11.15 -3.98 4.67
C LYS A 23 11.54 -5.35 4.10
N GLU A 24 10.56 -6.16 3.76
CA GLU A 24 10.83 -7.49 3.21
C GLU A 24 11.18 -7.41 1.73
N HIS A 25 12.18 -8.18 1.29
CA HIS A 25 12.70 -8.18 -0.08
C HIS A 25 11.87 -8.99 -1.08
N PHE A 26 10.65 -9.41 -0.73
CA PHE A 26 9.83 -10.33 -1.54
C PHE A 26 9.40 -9.79 -2.91
N PHE A 27 9.34 -8.47 -3.07
CA PHE A 27 9.16 -7.83 -4.36
C PHE A 27 10.50 -7.25 -4.81
N ASN A 28 10.74 -7.14 -6.12
CA ASN A 28 11.82 -6.32 -6.66
C ASN A 28 11.63 -4.88 -6.13
N ASN A 29 12.10 -4.61 -4.91
CA ASN A 29 11.91 -3.38 -4.15
C ASN A 29 12.87 -2.30 -4.68
N THR A 30 12.95 -2.20 -6.00
CA THR A 30 13.62 -1.09 -6.66
C THR A 30 13.00 0.20 -6.16
N LEU A 31 13.79 1.27 -6.15
CA LEU A 31 13.31 2.59 -5.77
C LEU A 31 12.06 2.97 -6.57
N GLY A 32 12.04 2.66 -7.89
CA GLY A 32 10.90 2.90 -8.76
C GLY A 32 9.62 2.18 -8.31
N ASN A 33 9.70 0.89 -7.98
CA ASN A 33 8.53 0.14 -7.53
C ASN A 33 8.01 0.63 -6.18
N CYS A 34 8.91 1.02 -5.27
CA CYS A 34 8.52 1.62 -3.99
C CYS A 34 7.80 2.96 -4.18
N LEU A 35 8.34 3.83 -5.02
CA LEU A 35 7.75 5.14 -5.33
C LEU A 35 6.38 4.98 -6.03
N LEU A 36 6.27 4.02 -6.95
CA LEU A 36 5.01 3.71 -7.62
C LEU A 36 3.94 3.25 -6.62
N PHE A 37 4.31 2.35 -5.70
CA PHE A 37 3.43 1.90 -4.62
C PHE A 37 2.99 3.08 -3.73
N GLU A 38 3.91 3.91 -3.27
CA GLU A 38 3.60 5.08 -2.43
C GLU A 38 2.67 6.06 -3.14
N THR A 39 2.95 6.39 -4.41
CA THR A 39 2.14 7.31 -5.22
C THR A 39 0.72 6.78 -5.43
N ARG A 40 0.59 5.51 -5.81
CA ARG A 40 -0.72 4.90 -6.05
C ARG A 40 -1.52 4.69 -4.78
N SER A 41 -0.89 4.22 -3.70
CA SER A 41 -1.57 4.04 -2.41
C SER A 41 -2.01 5.39 -1.81
N GLY A 42 -1.21 6.45 -2.00
CA GLY A 42 -1.59 7.82 -1.66
C GLY A 42 -2.81 8.30 -2.46
N THR A 43 -2.79 8.09 -3.78
CA THR A 43 -3.91 8.44 -4.67
C THR A 43 -5.18 7.68 -4.30
N LEU A 44 -5.07 6.38 -4.02
CA LEU A 44 -6.18 5.55 -3.59
C LEU A 44 -6.80 6.05 -2.28
N LYS A 45 -5.97 6.37 -1.28
CA LYS A 45 -6.43 6.95 -0.01
C LYS A 45 -7.19 8.24 -0.23
N MET A 46 -6.66 9.12 -1.10
CA MET A 46 -7.32 10.37 -1.43
C MET A 46 -8.68 10.11 -2.08
N LYS A 47 -8.75 9.32 -3.16
CA LYS A 47 -10.02 8.98 -3.84
C LYS A 47 -11.06 8.40 -2.87
N ARG A 48 -10.66 7.43 -2.03
CA ARG A 48 -11.54 6.87 -0.98
C ARG A 48 -12.04 7.92 0.02
N TRP A 49 -11.20 8.90 0.36
CA TRP A 49 -11.61 10.01 1.22
C TRP A 49 -12.66 10.90 0.54
N TRP A 50 -12.50 11.22 -0.75
CA TRP A 50 -13.52 11.96 -1.52
C TRP A 50 -14.87 11.24 -1.56
N VAL A 51 -14.85 9.93 -1.81
CA VAL A 51 -16.04 9.07 -1.76
C VAL A 51 -16.68 9.09 -0.38
N LYS A 52 -15.89 8.91 0.68
CA LYS A 52 -16.37 8.94 2.06
C LYS A 52 -17.01 10.28 2.44
N CYS A 53 -16.52 11.38 1.87
CA CYS A 53 -17.06 12.72 2.10
C CYS A 53 -18.25 13.07 1.19
N GLY A 54 -18.76 12.14 0.38
CA GLY A 54 -19.88 12.38 -0.54
C GLY A 54 -19.57 13.40 -1.63
N LYS A 55 -18.27 13.58 -1.95
CA LYS A 55 -17.84 14.47 -3.04
C LYS A 55 -17.61 13.72 -4.35
N ASP A 56 -17.71 12.40 -4.31
CA ASP A 56 -17.59 11.49 -5.45
C ASP A 56 -18.45 10.26 -5.11
N ASP A 57 -19.24 9.77 -6.06
CA ASP A 57 -20.09 8.58 -5.89
C ASP A 57 -19.56 7.37 -6.68
N ALA A 58 -18.41 7.51 -7.35
CA ALA A 58 -17.83 6.46 -8.16
C ALA A 58 -17.07 5.42 -7.31
N ASN A 59 -17.23 4.15 -7.66
CA ASN A 59 -16.31 3.10 -7.23
C ASN A 59 -14.90 3.44 -7.71
N VAL A 60 -13.92 3.38 -6.81
CA VAL A 60 -12.53 3.68 -7.17
C VAL A 60 -11.96 2.52 -7.99
N MET A 61 -12.11 2.59 -9.31
CA MET A 61 -11.63 1.56 -10.23
C MET A 61 -10.10 1.59 -10.38
N CYS A 62 -9.52 0.44 -10.69
CA CYS A 62 -8.11 0.28 -10.94
C CYS A 62 -7.65 1.19 -12.08
N ALA A 63 -6.61 1.99 -11.84
CA ALA A 63 -6.10 2.90 -12.86
C ALA A 63 -5.35 2.17 -13.99
N CYS A 64 -4.92 0.94 -13.76
CA CYS A 64 -4.20 0.15 -14.75
C CYS A 64 -5.11 -0.78 -15.57
N SER A 65 -5.95 -1.56 -14.90
CA SER A 65 -6.86 -2.51 -15.58
C SER A 65 -8.22 -1.90 -15.90
N GLY A 66 -8.73 -0.97 -15.10
CA GLY A 66 -10.08 -0.42 -15.25
C GLY A 66 -11.23 -1.41 -14.96
N GLU A 67 -10.92 -2.68 -14.75
CA GLU A 67 -11.90 -3.78 -14.65
C GLU A 67 -12.30 -4.11 -13.21
N GLU A 68 -11.39 -3.86 -12.25
CA GLU A 68 -11.55 -4.24 -10.85
C GLU A 68 -11.48 -3.00 -9.95
N GLU A 69 -12.11 -3.03 -8.78
CA GLU A 69 -11.95 -1.97 -7.78
C GLU A 69 -10.48 -1.90 -7.33
N GLU A 70 -9.92 -0.69 -7.33
CA GLU A 70 -8.62 -0.44 -6.75
C GLU A 70 -8.73 -0.53 -5.22
N ILE A 71 -8.22 -1.63 -4.68
CA ILE A 71 -7.96 -1.81 -3.25
C ILE A 71 -6.46 -2.05 -3.05
N VAL A 72 -5.94 -1.88 -1.83
CA VAL A 72 -4.50 -2.07 -1.56
C VAL A 72 -4.05 -3.48 -1.96
N GLU A 73 -4.87 -4.48 -1.71
CA GLU A 73 -4.62 -5.87 -2.13
C GLU A 73 -4.54 -6.00 -3.66
N HIS A 74 -5.47 -5.41 -4.40
CA HIS A 74 -5.42 -5.40 -5.86
C HIS A 74 -4.13 -4.73 -6.36
N LEU A 75 -3.79 -3.57 -5.81
CA LEU A 75 -2.61 -2.79 -6.18
C LEU A 75 -1.28 -3.54 -5.94
N VAL A 76 -1.21 -4.36 -4.90
CA VAL A 76 0.02 -5.07 -4.50
C VAL A 76 0.10 -6.47 -5.09
N LEU A 77 -1.01 -7.20 -5.15
CA LEU A 77 -1.02 -8.65 -5.39
C LEU A 77 -1.77 -9.06 -6.66
N LEU A 78 -2.89 -8.39 -6.98
CA LEU A 78 -3.84 -8.92 -7.96
C LEU A 78 -3.87 -8.17 -9.29
N CYS A 79 -3.27 -6.98 -9.38
CA CYS A 79 -3.32 -6.16 -10.58
C CYS A 79 -2.56 -6.85 -11.73
N LYS A 80 -3.31 -7.51 -12.62
CA LYS A 80 -2.79 -8.25 -13.78
C LYS A 80 -1.85 -7.42 -14.67
N MET A 81 -2.12 -6.12 -14.78
CA MET A 81 -1.30 -5.18 -15.56
C MET A 81 0.04 -4.83 -14.89
N LEU A 82 0.19 -5.10 -13.59
CA LEU A 82 1.43 -4.89 -12.84
C LEU A 82 2.18 -6.20 -12.55
N GLN A 83 1.56 -7.36 -12.79
CA GLN A 83 2.26 -8.62 -12.68
C GLN A 83 3.40 -8.59 -13.70
N LEU A 84 4.64 -8.52 -13.19
CA LEU A 84 5.84 -8.74 -13.99
C LEU A 84 5.63 -10.08 -14.71
N HIS A 85 5.65 -10.07 -16.04
CA HIS A 85 5.80 -11.29 -16.82
C HIS A 85 6.97 -12.06 -16.20
N GLN A 86 6.68 -13.17 -15.51
CA GLN A 86 7.70 -14.10 -15.09
C GLN A 86 8.28 -14.65 -16.40
N PRO A 87 9.59 -14.45 -16.70
CA PRO A 87 10.17 -15.14 -17.83
C PRO A 87 10.04 -16.64 -17.56
N SER A 88 9.41 -17.33 -18.51
CA SER A 88 9.23 -18.78 -18.58
C SER A 88 10.55 -19.54 -18.53
#